data_AF-A0A8D8D9A5-F1
#
_entry.id   AF-A0A8D8D9A5-F1
#
_cell.length_a   1.000
_cell.length_b   1.000
_cell.length_c   1.000
_cell.angle_alpha   90.00
_cell.angle_beta   90.00
_cell.angle_gamma   90.00
#
_symmetry.space_group_name_H-M   'P 1'
#
loop_
_entity.id
_entity.type
_entity.pdbx_description
1 polymer ?
#
loop_
_entity_poly.entity_id
_entity_poly.type
_entity_poly.pdbx_seq_one_letter_code
_entity_poly.pdbx_strand_id
1 'polypeptide(L)'
;SVVPAIQFNFIDISGRFPGGENVFMVPNGVDTSVLPLEVEEFEYSEHLYVQDGNQTLQIRQQLMLPRSDLLTFGIWGRKFDNEDYRDSSDDGATSTTVSILTMLFALIATVLTK
;
A
#
# COMPACT_ATOMS: atom_id res chain seq x y z
N SER A 1 -6.58 47.41 -5.65
CA SER A 1 -5.46 46.71 -6.30
C SER A 1 -5.97 45.33 -6.69
N VAL A 2 -5.92 44.96 -7.98
CA VAL A 2 -6.25 43.60 -8.41
C VAL A 2 -5.00 42.75 -8.18
N VAL A 3 -5.09 41.72 -7.34
CA VAL A 3 -3.99 40.76 -7.17
C VAL A 3 -3.97 39.89 -8.42
N PRO A 4 -2.84 39.80 -9.15
CA PRO A 4 -2.72 38.91 -10.29
C PRO A 4 -2.99 37.47 -9.86
N ALA A 5 -3.74 36.72 -10.66
CA ALA A 5 -3.92 35.30 -10.42
C ALA A 5 -2.55 34.60 -10.46
N ILE A 6 -2.26 33.78 -9.45
CA ILE A 6 -1.04 32.98 -9.42
C ILE A 6 -1.16 31.91 -10.49
N GLN A 7 -0.19 31.85 -11.41
CA GLN A 7 -0.09 30.81 -12.43
C GLN A 7 1.12 29.94 -12.15
N PHE A 8 0.89 28.63 -12.08
CA PHE A 8 1.93 27.62 -12.07
C PHE A 8 2.26 27.27 -13.52
N ASN A 9 3.43 27.68 -14.00
CA ASN A 9 3.90 27.31 -15.34
C ASN A 9 4.40 25.86 -15.38
N PHE A 10 4.90 25.37 -14.25
CA PHE A 10 5.49 24.05 -14.09
C PHE A 10 5.49 23.70 -12.59
N ILE A 11 5.25 22.43 -12.29
CA ILE A 11 5.41 21.85 -10.96
C ILE A 11 6.14 20.52 -11.15
N ASP A 12 7.11 20.22 -10.31
CA ASP A 12 7.83 18.96 -10.29
C ASP A 12 7.99 18.51 -8.85
N ILE A 13 7.25 17.46 -8.49
CA ILE A 13 7.33 16.85 -7.18
C ILE A 13 7.88 15.44 -7.34
N SER A 14 8.81 15.10 -6.46
CA SER A 14 9.36 13.74 -6.40
C SER A 14 9.56 13.32 -4.96
N GLY A 15 9.49 12.01 -4.74
CA GLY A 15 9.60 11.42 -3.41
C GLY A 15 10.07 9.99 -3.46
N ARG A 16 10.56 9.51 -2.32
CA ARG A 16 10.86 8.11 -2.06
C ARG A 16 9.94 7.63 -0.96
N PHE A 17 9.20 6.58 -1.23
CA PHE A 17 8.20 6.02 -0.34
C PHE A 17 8.50 4.54 -0.09
N PRO A 18 8.00 3.96 1.01
CA PRO A 18 8.01 2.52 1.17
C PRO A 18 7.37 1.84 -0.04
N GLY A 19 7.99 0.79 -0.58
CA GLY A 19 7.39 -0.07 -1.59
C GLY A 19 6.77 -1.33 -0.95
N GLY A 20 6.18 -2.17 -1.79
CA GLY A 20 5.66 -3.49 -1.40
C GLY A 20 4.14 -3.62 -1.49
N GLU A 21 3.66 -4.83 -1.17
CA GLU A 21 2.28 -5.24 -1.42
C GLU A 21 1.25 -4.50 -0.54
N ASN A 22 1.70 -3.92 0.59
CA ASN A 22 0.85 -3.19 1.53
C ASN A 22 0.94 -1.67 1.37
N VAL A 23 1.42 -1.18 0.23
CA VAL A 23 1.50 0.25 -0.05
C VAL A 23 0.69 0.59 -1.29
N PHE A 24 -0.09 1.65 -1.20
CA PHE A 24 -0.82 2.23 -2.33
C PHE A 24 -0.45 3.70 -2.46
N MET A 25 0.05 4.09 -3.63
CA MET A 25 0.45 5.45 -3.96
C MET A 25 -0.22 5.85 -5.27
N VAL A 26 -0.67 7.09 -5.38
CA VAL A 26 -1.32 7.61 -6.58
C VAL A 26 -1.01 9.09 -6.79
N PRO A 27 -0.96 9.55 -8.06
CA PRO A 27 -0.98 10.97 -8.33
C PRO A 27 -2.34 11.57 -7.98
N ASN A 28 -2.32 12.82 -7.53
CA ASN A 28 -3.51 13.61 -7.30
C ASN A 28 -3.31 15.00 -7.92
N GLY A 29 -4.21 15.38 -8.80
CA GLY A 29 -4.27 16.70 -9.41
C GLY A 29 -5.73 17.08 -9.57
N VAL A 30 -6.15 18.18 -8.97
CA VAL A 30 -7.56 18.62 -8.97
C VAL A 30 -7.61 20.12 -9.12
N ASP A 31 -8.55 20.61 -9.93
CA ASP A 31 -8.77 22.03 -10.14
C ASP A 31 -9.76 22.66 -9.14
N THR A 32 -9.97 23.97 -9.22
CA THR A 32 -10.90 24.69 -8.34
C THR A 32 -12.37 24.30 -8.52
N SER A 33 -12.72 23.57 -9.58
CA SER A 33 -14.04 22.97 -9.79
C SER A 33 -14.15 21.55 -9.20
N VAL A 34 -13.09 21.07 -8.55
CA VAL A 34 -12.98 19.73 -7.95
C VAL A 34 -12.99 18.62 -9.02
N LEU A 35 -12.57 18.95 -10.24
CA LEU A 35 -12.39 17.99 -11.33
C LEU A 35 -10.94 17.53 -11.44
N PRO A 36 -10.69 16.26 -11.81
CA PRO A 36 -9.33 15.79 -12.06
C PRO A 36 -8.71 16.56 -13.22
N LEU A 37 -7.38 16.70 -13.19
CA LEU A 37 -6.64 17.19 -14.36
C LEU A 37 -6.73 16.19 -15.50
N GLU A 38 -6.68 16.70 -16.73
CA GLU A 38 -6.63 15.86 -17.93
C GLU A 38 -5.28 15.14 -18.01
N VAL A 39 -5.27 13.96 -18.63
CA VAL A 39 -4.09 13.07 -18.64
C VAL A 39 -2.90 13.71 -19.37
N GLU A 40 -3.15 14.60 -20.32
CA GLU A 40 -2.12 15.31 -21.08
C GLU A 40 -1.50 16.48 -20.30
N GLU A 41 -2.09 16.88 -19.17
CA GLU A 41 -1.64 18.03 -18.40
C GLU A 41 -0.57 17.71 -17.38
N PHE A 42 -0.37 16.43 -17.08
CA PHE A 42 0.64 15.98 -16.13
C PHE A 42 1.31 14.68 -16.56
N GLU A 43 2.56 14.53 -16.16
CA GLU A 43 3.29 13.28 -16.27
C GLU A 43 3.42 12.64 -14.89
N TYR A 44 3.39 11.31 -14.87
CA TYR A 44 3.55 10.51 -13.67
C TYR A 44 4.45 9.31 -13.97
N SER A 45 5.41 9.06 -13.10
CA SER A 45 6.33 7.93 -13.22
C SER A 45 6.62 7.30 -11.86
N GLU A 46 6.73 5.98 -11.88
CA GLU A 46 7.07 5.15 -10.73
C GLU A 46 8.28 4.28 -11.04
N HIS A 47 9.17 4.12 -10.07
CA HIS A 47 10.29 3.20 -10.15
C HIS A 47 10.46 2.46 -8.82
N LEU A 48 10.19 1.16 -8.85
CA LEU A 48 10.40 0.26 -7.71
C LEU A 48 11.82 -0.30 -7.75
N TYR A 49 12.54 -0.19 -6.64
CA TYR A 49 13.87 -0.80 -6.46
C TYR A 49 14.07 -1.28 -5.03
N VAL A 50 15.13 -2.08 -4.82
CA VAL A 50 15.52 -2.57 -3.50
C VAL A 50 16.73 -1.78 -3.03
N GLN A 51 16.64 -1.23 -1.81
CA GLN A 51 17.72 -0.53 -1.13
C GLN A 51 17.85 -1.07 0.28
N ASP A 52 19.04 -1.54 0.65
CA ASP A 52 19.34 -2.09 1.99
C ASP A 52 18.38 -3.22 2.42
N GLY A 53 17.95 -4.05 1.46
CA GLY A 53 17.01 -5.14 1.68
C GLY A 53 15.53 -4.74 1.77
N ASN A 54 15.23 -3.44 1.70
CA ASN A 54 13.85 -2.92 1.71
C ASN A 54 13.42 -2.49 0.31
N GLN A 55 12.15 -2.70 -0.03
CA GLN A 55 11.56 -2.16 -1.25
C GLN A 55 11.29 -0.66 -1.08
N THR A 56 11.73 0.14 -2.04
CA THR A 56 11.53 1.59 -2.11
C THR A 56 10.89 1.94 -3.44
N LEU A 57 9.82 2.73 -3.39
CA LEU A 57 9.14 3.28 -4.55
C LEU A 57 9.53 4.74 -4.74
N GLN A 58 10.21 5.05 -5.84
CA GLN A 58 10.45 6.43 -6.25
C GLN A 58 9.35 6.89 -7.20
N ILE A 59 8.74 8.02 -6.87
CA ILE A 59 7.65 8.61 -7.65
C ILE A 59 8.06 10.01 -8.08
N ARG A 60 7.73 10.36 -9.33
CA ARG A 60 7.80 11.74 -9.84
C ARG A 60 6.51 12.09 -10.55
N GLN A 61 5.97 13.26 -10.24
CA GLN A 61 4.79 13.83 -10.87
C GLN A 61 5.11 15.26 -11.33
N GLN A 62 4.79 15.57 -12.59
CA GLN A 62 5.12 16.85 -13.22
C GLN A 62 3.88 17.48 -13.85
N LEU A 63 3.65 18.77 -13.61
CA LEU A 63 2.65 19.55 -14.34
C LEU A 63 3.28 20.04 -15.63
N MET A 64 2.73 19.62 -16.77
CA MET A 64 3.28 19.87 -18.10
C MET A 64 2.67 21.12 -18.76
N LEU A 65 1.43 21.47 -18.41
CA LEU A 65 0.74 22.64 -18.95
C LEU A 65 0.50 23.70 -17.86
N PRO A 66 0.66 25.00 -18.16
CA PRO A 66 0.41 26.05 -17.17
C PRO A 66 -1.03 26.08 -16.65
N ARG A 67 -1.21 26.17 -15.32
CA ARG A 67 -2.53 26.25 -14.67
C ARG A 67 -2.59 27.40 -13.66
N SER A 68 -3.75 28.02 -13.51
CA SER A 68 -3.99 29.12 -12.55
C SER A 68 -5.11 28.82 -11.55
N ASP A 69 -5.66 27.62 -11.65
CA ASP A 69 -6.87 27.13 -11.03
C ASP A 69 -6.63 25.78 -10.35
N LEU A 70 -5.38 25.46 -9.98
CA LEU A 70 -5.08 24.25 -9.21
C LEU A 70 -5.58 24.39 -7.77
N LEU A 71 -6.38 23.41 -7.34
CA LEU A 71 -6.75 23.24 -5.94
C LEU A 71 -5.72 22.37 -5.21
N THR A 72 -5.24 21.31 -5.86
CA THR A 72 -4.19 20.42 -5.34
C THR A 72 -3.38 19.80 -6.47
N PHE A 73 -2.10 19.58 -6.22
CA PHE A 73 -1.19 18.83 -7.08
C PHE A 73 -0.17 18.12 -6.19
N GLY A 74 -0.28 16.80 -6.04
CA GLY A 74 0.42 16.05 -5.00
C GLY A 74 0.40 14.55 -5.23
N ILE A 75 1.33 13.85 -4.58
CA ILE A 75 1.35 12.39 -4.52
C ILE A 75 0.64 12.00 -3.22
N TRP A 76 -0.47 11.26 -3.32
CA TRP A 76 -1.18 10.72 -2.17
C TRP A 76 -0.85 9.25 -2.00
N GLY A 77 -0.80 8.77 -0.76
CA GLY A 77 -0.63 7.36 -0.52
C GLY A 77 -0.98 6.91 0.88
N ARG A 78 -1.06 5.59 1.01
CA ARG A 78 -1.37 4.88 2.24
C ARG A 78 -0.51 3.63 2.35
N LYS A 79 0.01 3.40 3.56
CA LYS A 79 0.55 2.11 3.97
C LYS A 79 -0.54 1.40 4.77
N PHE A 80 -0.88 0.18 4.37
CA PHE A 80 -1.79 -0.69 5.11
C PHE A 80 -0.96 -1.45 6.14
N ASP A 81 -1.41 -1.44 7.39
CA ASP A 81 -0.82 -2.30 8.40
C ASP A 81 -1.25 -3.73 8.10
N ASN A 82 -0.28 -4.65 8.06
CA ASN A 82 -0.53 -6.08 7.90
C ASN A 82 -1.11 -6.72 9.18
N GLU A 83 -1.49 -5.91 10.17
CA GLU A 83 -2.22 -6.37 11.35
C GLU A 83 -3.70 -6.58 11.01
N ASP A 84 -3.97 -7.33 9.94
CA ASP A 84 -5.27 -7.96 9.75
C ASP A 84 -5.36 -9.13 10.73
N TYR A 85 -6.01 -8.84 11.85
CA TYR A 85 -6.94 -9.74 12.53
C TYR A 85 -6.45 -11.20 12.61
N ARG A 86 -5.53 -11.48 13.55
CA ARG A 86 -5.45 -12.83 14.11
C ARG A 86 -6.81 -13.12 14.73
N ASP A 87 -7.72 -13.69 13.94
CA ASP A 87 -8.83 -14.44 14.50
C ASP A 87 -8.17 -15.41 15.48
N SER A 88 -8.34 -15.12 16.77
CA SER A 88 -7.88 -15.97 17.84
C SER A 88 -8.86 -17.13 17.96
N SER A 89 -9.21 -17.76 16.83
CA SER A 89 -9.65 -19.13 16.79
C SER A 89 -8.38 -19.97 16.98
N ASP A 90 -7.95 -19.99 18.23
CA ASP A 90 -7.00 -20.93 18.80
C ASP A 90 -7.60 -22.34 18.68
N ASP A 91 -7.67 -22.89 17.46
CA ASP A 91 -7.77 -24.33 17.25
C ASP A 91 -6.38 -24.91 17.48
N GLY A 92 -5.99 -24.89 18.76
CA GLY A 92 -4.75 -25.44 19.33
C GLY A 92 -4.67 -26.96 19.26
N ALA A 93 -4.95 -27.55 18.10
CA ALA A 93 -4.56 -28.92 17.78
C ALA A 93 -3.12 -28.91 17.25
N THR A 94 -2.17 -28.49 18.10
CA THR A 94 -0.73 -28.68 17.83
C THR A 94 -0.46 -30.17 17.64
N SER A 95 0.32 -30.54 16.62
CA SER A 95 0.74 -31.91 16.23
C SER A 95 1.02 -32.91 17.39
N THR A 96 1.40 -32.40 18.56
CA THR A 96 1.54 -33.17 19.81
C THR A 96 0.23 -33.78 20.34
N THR A 97 -0.93 -33.12 20.25
CA THR A 97 -2.21 -33.66 20.76
C THR A 97 -2.74 -34.80 19.87
N VAL A 98 -2.61 -34.68 18.55
CA VAL A 98 -2.92 -35.77 17.59
C VAL A 98 -2.01 -36.98 17.83
N SER A 99 -0.74 -36.75 18.15
CA SER A 99 0.22 -37.82 18.44
C SER A 99 -0.10 -38.57 19.74
N ILE A 100 -0.53 -37.85 20.79
CA ILE A 100 -0.93 -38.47 22.06
C ILE A 100 -2.23 -39.27 21.90
N LEU A 101 -3.20 -38.72 21.16
CA LEU A 101 -4.49 -39.38 20.94
C LEU A 101 -4.33 -40.69 20.14
N THR A 102 -3.49 -40.68 19.11
CA THR A 102 -3.20 -41.89 18.31
C THR A 102 -2.47 -42.97 19.13
N MET A 103 -1.52 -42.60 19.98
CA MET A 103 -0.90 -43.56 20.92
C MET A 103 -1.91 -44.14 21.90
N LEU A 104 -2.83 -43.32 22.44
CA LEU A 104 -3.85 -43.78 23.37
C LEU A 104 -4.81 -44.80 22.71
N PHE A 105 -5.25 -44.53 21.48
CA PHE A 105 -6.09 -45.47 20.73
C PHE A 105 -5.37 -46.79 20.41
N ALA A 106 -4.09 -46.73 20.02
CA ALA A 106 -3.29 -47.94 19.77
C ALA A 106 -3.13 -48.80 21.04
N LEU A 107 -3.00 -48.14 22.21
CA LEU A 107 -2.85 -48.82 23.50
C LEU A 107 -4.17 -49.46 23.96
N ILE A 108 -5.30 -48.78 23.78
CA ILE A 108 -6.63 -49.35 24.06
C ILE A 108 -6.90 -50.56 23.14
N ALA A 109 -6.59 -50.45 21.84
CA ALA A 109 -6.81 -51.54 20.90
C ALA A 109 -5.98 -52.80 21.23
N THR A 110 -4.75 -52.63 21.73
CA THR A 110 -3.89 -53.75 22.15
C THR A 110 -4.31 -54.38 23.47
N VAL A 111 -4.93 -53.62 24.38
CA VAL A 111 -5.51 -54.16 25.62
C VAL A 111 -6.81 -54.93 25.35
N LEU A 112 -7.63 -54.48 24.40
CA LEU A 112 -8.89 -55.13 24.02
C LEU A 112 -8.72 -56.41 23.19
N THR A 113 -7.55 -56.62 22.60
CA THR A 113 -7.23 -57.81 21.77
C THR A 113 -6.46 -58.90 22.52
N LYS A 114 -6.29 -58.74 23.84
CA LYS A 114 -5.73 -59.75 24.75
C LYS A 114 -6.81 -60.45 25.58
#